data_AF-A0A0P7XM86-F1
#
_entry.id   AF-A0A0P7XM86-F1
#
_cell.length_a   1.000
_cell.length_b   1.000
_cell.length_c   1.000
_cell.angle_alpha   90.00
_cell.angle_beta   90.00
_cell.angle_gamma   90.00
#
_symmetry.space_group_name_H-M   'P 1'
#
loop_
_entity.id
_entity.type
_entity.pdbx_description
1 polymer ?
#
loop_
_entity_poly.entity_id
_entity_poly.type
_entity_poly.pdbx_seq_one_letter_code
_entity_poly.pdbx_strand_id
1 'polypeptide(L)'
;MNNNFELKVLRVGVLASLALSAGLMIQQFNTPEATHFETLSVERLNVVEADGTVKLLITNTERFPVTEEVNGRVLNEDRNTMATK
;
A
#
# COMPACT_ATOMS: atom_id res chain seq x y z
N MET A 1 40.57 27.18 -27.22
CA MET A 1 39.84 26.11 -26.50
C MET A 1 39.84 24.86 -27.34
N ASN A 2 40.04 23.69 -26.74
CA ASN A 2 40.13 22.40 -27.44
C ASN A 2 38.76 21.71 -27.36
N ASN A 3 37.92 21.92 -28.38
CA ASN A 3 36.51 21.52 -28.41
C ASN A 3 36.28 20.03 -28.09
N ASN A 4 37.25 19.16 -28.42
CA ASN A 4 37.16 17.72 -28.15
C ASN A 4 37.20 17.37 -26.66
N PHE A 5 37.85 18.18 -25.82
CA PHE A 5 37.91 17.95 -24.38
C PHE A 5 36.59 18.36 -23.71
N GLU A 6 36.06 19.53 -24.05
CA GLU A 6 34.78 20.02 -23.54
C GLU A 6 33.61 19.09 -23.90
N LEU A 7 33.57 18.58 -25.14
CA LEU A 7 32.57 17.60 -25.58
C LEU A 7 32.64 16.28 -24.81
N LYS A 8 33.84 15.81 -24.44
CA LYS A 8 34.01 14.60 -23.62
C LYS A 8 33.53 14.81 -22.20
N VAL A 9 33.89 15.95 -21.58
CA VAL A 9 33.44 16.32 -20.24
C VAL A 9 31.91 16.42 -20.18
N LEU A 10 31.28 17.05 -21.18
CA LEU A 10 29.83 17.17 -21.25
C LEU A 10 29.14 15.80 -21.34
N ARG A 11 29.63 14.90 -22.21
CA ARG A 11 29.05 13.56 -22.37
C ARG A 11 29.17 12.72 -21.11
N VAL A 12 30.34 12.76 -20.45
CA VAL A 12 30.55 12.04 -19.18
C VAL A 12 29.65 12.62 -18.09
N GLY A 13 29.51 13.95 -18.01
CA GLY A 13 28.61 14.60 -17.05
C GLY A 13 27.14 14.20 -17.23
N VAL A 14 26.65 14.16 -18.48
CA VAL A 14 25.27 13.75 -18.79
C VAL A 14 25.04 12.26 -18.46
N LEU A 15 26.01 11.38 -18.79
CA LEU A 15 25.89 9.96 -18.46
C LEU A 15 25.94 9.72 -16.95
N ALA A 16 26.79 10.45 -16.24
CA ALA A 16 26.90 10.37 -14.78
C ALA A 16 25.61 10.84 -14.10
N SER A 17 25.01 11.95 -14.55
CA SER A 17 23.76 12.44 -13.96
C SER A 17 22.60 11.47 -14.20
N LEU A 18 22.47 10.92 -15.42
CA LEU A 18 21.47 9.90 -15.74
C LEU A 18 21.63 8.63 -14.90
N ALA A 19 22.86 8.14 -14.76
CA ALA A 19 23.15 6.96 -13.93
C ALA A 19 22.83 7.22 -12.45
N LEU A 20 23.12 8.42 -11.94
CA LEU A 20 22.81 8.79 -10.56
C LEU A 20 21.30 8.83 -10.32
N SER A 21 20.54 9.44 -11.25
CA SER A 21 19.08 9.51 -11.18
C SER A 21 18.46 8.12 -11.23
N ALA A 22 18.93 7.24 -12.12
CA ALA A 22 18.48 5.86 -12.19
C ALA A 22 18.78 5.08 -10.90
N GLY A 23 19.99 5.25 -10.33
CA GLY A 23 20.38 4.63 -9.08
C GLY A 23 19.51 5.05 -7.89
N LEU A 24 19.16 6.34 -7.80
CA LEU A 24 18.26 6.86 -6.76
C LEU A 24 16.84 6.29 -6.90
N MET A 25 16.33 6.14 -8.12
CA MET A 25 15.02 5.53 -8.34
C MET A 25 14.97 4.06 -7.90
N ILE A 26 16.05 3.29 -8.10
CA ILE A 26 16.12 1.88 -7.67
C ILE A 26 16.05 1.75 -6.15
N GLN A 27 16.64 2.69 -5.38
CA GLN A 27 16.59 2.65 -3.91
C GLN A 27 15.17 2.83 -3.35
N GLN A 28 14.28 3.54 -4.06
CA GLN A 28 12.91 3.77 -3.62
C GLN A 28 12.03 2.50 -3.72
N PHE A 29 12.46 1.50 -4.50
CA PHE A 29 11.76 0.21 -4.60
C PHE A 29 12.27 -0.84 -3.61
N ASN A 30 13.21 -0.51 -2.72
CA ASN A 30 13.58 -1.42 -1.65
C ASN A 30 12.38 -1.58 -0.70
N THR A 31 11.89 -2.81 -0.69
CA THR A 31 10.81 -3.45 0.08
C THR A 31 10.15 -2.60 1.17
N PRO A 32 8.81 -2.56 1.22
CA PRO A 32 8.13 -2.02 2.39
C PRO A 32 8.57 -2.83 3.61
N GLU A 33 9.22 -2.17 4.58
CA GLU A 33 9.40 -2.75 5.90
C GLU A 33 8.03 -3.24 6.38
N ALA A 34 7.97 -4.48 6.86
CA ALA A 34 6.75 -5.04 7.41
C ALA A 34 6.30 -4.12 8.54
N THR A 35 5.22 -3.35 8.29
CA THR A 35 4.74 -2.36 9.25
C THR A 35 4.29 -3.12 10.49
N HIS A 36 5.07 -3.00 11.56
CA HIS A 36 4.82 -3.69 12.81
C HIS A 36 4.09 -2.77 13.77
N PHE A 37 3.02 -3.28 14.36
CA PHE A 37 2.27 -2.60 15.40
C PHE A 37 2.26 -3.50 16.64
N GLU A 38 2.72 -2.98 17.77
CA GLU A 38 2.68 -3.70 19.05
C GLU A 38 1.26 -3.72 19.62
N THR A 39 0.51 -2.62 19.48
CA THR A 39 -0.88 -2.52 19.92
C THR A 39 -1.67 -1.63 18.97
N LEU A 40 -2.87 -2.10 18.59
CA LEU A 40 -3.83 -1.38 17.76
C LEU A 40 -5.13 -1.20 18.55
N SER A 41 -5.58 0.04 18.72
CA SER A 41 -6.87 0.39 19.32
C SER A 41 -7.80 0.93 18.25
N VAL A 42 -8.71 0.08 17.74
CA VAL A 42 -9.59 0.39 16.61
C VAL A 42 -10.97 -0.25 16.81
N GLU A 43 -12.01 0.34 16.21
CA GLU A 43 -13.37 -0.23 16.21
C GLU A 43 -13.59 -1.24 15.06
N ARG A 44 -12.79 -1.13 13.99
CA ARG A 44 -12.83 -1.97 12.81
C ARG A 44 -11.45 -2.08 12.16
N LEU A 45 -11.07 -3.30 11.81
CA LEU A 45 -9.84 -3.65 11.11
C LEU A 45 -10.17 -4.53 9.91
N ASN A 46 -9.69 -4.15 8.73
CA ASN A 46 -9.79 -4.93 7.50
C ASN A 46 -8.38 -5.36 7.08
N VAL A 47 -8.18 -6.64 6.80
CA VAL A 47 -6.98 -7.15 6.12
C VAL A 47 -7.34 -7.34 4.65
N VAL A 48 -6.70 -6.55 3.80
CA VAL A 48 -6.92 -6.54 2.34
C VAL A 48 -5.70 -7.11 1.61
N GLU A 49 -5.95 -7.89 0.57
CA GLU A 49 -4.91 -8.34 -0.36
C GLU A 49 -4.56 -7.29 -1.41
N ALA A 50 -3.51 -7.54 -2.18
CA ALA A 50 -3.05 -6.63 -3.23
C ALA A 50 -4.10 -6.42 -4.35
N ASP A 51 -5.04 -7.35 -4.52
CA ASP A 51 -6.15 -7.26 -5.47
C ASP A 51 -7.38 -6.51 -4.91
N GLY A 52 -7.31 -6.05 -3.66
CA GLY A 52 -8.39 -5.35 -2.96
C GLY A 52 -9.38 -6.26 -2.23
N THR A 53 -9.20 -7.59 -2.29
CA THR A 53 -10.07 -8.55 -1.60
C THR A 53 -9.86 -8.49 -0.09
N VAL A 54 -10.95 -8.36 0.68
CA VAL A 54 -10.91 -8.46 2.15
C VAL A 54 -10.79 -9.93 2.55
N LYS A 55 -9.69 -10.30 3.23
CA LYS A 55 -9.47 -11.66 3.77
C LYS A 55 -9.89 -11.82 5.22
N LEU A 56 -9.80 -10.75 6.01
CA LEU A 56 -10.20 -10.75 7.41
C LEU A 56 -10.85 -9.42 7.77
N LEU A 57 -11.97 -9.49 8.48
CA LEU A 57 -12.67 -8.35 9.04
C LEU A 57 -12.84 -8.60 10.54
N ILE A 58 -12.23 -7.76 11.37
CA ILE A 58 -12.44 -7.75 12.82
C ILE A 58 -13.14 -6.43 13.15
N THR A 59 -14.31 -6.50 13.78
CA THR A 59 -15.06 -5.29 14.11
C THR A 59 -15.94 -5.49 15.32
N ASN A 60 -16.19 -4.42 16.06
CA ASN A 60 -17.19 -4.40 17.10
C ASN A 60 -18.58 -4.69 16.51
N THR A 61 -19.46 -5.31 17.30
CA THR A 61 -20.81 -5.69 16.86
C THR A 61 -21.60 -4.51 16.27
N GLU A 62 -21.46 -3.32 16.84
CA GLU A 62 -22.14 -2.09 16.41
C GLU A 62 -21.66 -1.55 15.07
N ARG A 63 -20.44 -1.90 14.66
CA ARG A 63 -19.79 -1.47 13.41
C ARG A 63 -19.76 -2.56 12.35
N PHE A 64 -20.41 -3.70 12.63
CA PHE A 64 -20.50 -4.79 11.69
C PHE A 64 -21.24 -4.34 10.42
N PRO A 65 -20.72 -4.64 9.22
CA PRO A 65 -21.36 -4.23 7.97
C PRO A 65 -22.71 -4.94 7.81
N VAL A 66 -23.80 -4.20 7.97
CA VAL A 66 -25.19 -4.69 7.82
C VAL A 66 -25.68 -4.49 6.39
N THR A 67 -25.41 -3.32 5.82
CA THR A 67 -25.82 -2.95 4.45
C THR A 67 -24.64 -2.77 3.50
N GLU A 68 -23.42 -2.75 4.04
CA GLU A 68 -22.21 -2.64 3.25
C GLU A 68 -21.81 -4.01 2.68
N GLU A 69 -21.44 -4.03 1.42
CA GLU A 69 -20.88 -5.22 0.78
C GLU A 69 -19.39 -5.36 1.12
N VAL A 70 -19.00 -6.57 1.49
CA VAL A 70 -17.61 -6.98 1.59
C VAL A 70 -17.37 -7.99 0.47
N ASN A 71 -16.46 -7.66 -0.47
CA ASN A 71 -16.19 -8.46 -1.67
C ASN A 71 -17.46 -8.76 -2.50
N GLY A 72 -18.37 -7.77 -2.64
CA GLY A 72 -19.60 -7.89 -3.43
C GLY A 72 -20.70 -8.73 -2.77
N ARG A 73 -20.63 -8.95 -1.45
CA ARG A 73 -21.63 -9.72 -0.69
C ARG A 73 -21.99 -9.00 0.60
N VAL A 74 -23.28 -8.94 0.92
CA VAL A 74 -23.73 -8.46 2.22
C VAL A 74 -23.51 -9.58 3.24
N LEU A 75 -22.72 -9.31 4.28
CA LEU A 75 -22.34 -10.34 5.26
C LEU A 75 -23.48 -10.71 6.24
N ASN A 76 -24.61 -10.00 6.18
CA ASN A 76 -25.68 -10.07 7.17
C ASN A 76 -27.02 -10.58 6.62
N GLU A 77 -27.04 -11.15 5.40
CA GLU A 77 -28.27 -11.62 4.74
C GLU A 77 -29.04 -12.67 5.57
N ASP A 78 -28.32 -13.51 6.31
CA ASP A 78 -28.89 -14.62 7.11
C ASP A 78 -28.81 -14.40 8.64
N ARG A 79 -28.38 -13.22 9.11
CA ARG A 79 -28.27 -12.98 10.56
C ARG A 79 -29.67 -12.78 11.15
N ASN A 80 -30.25 -13.84 11.68
CA ASN A 80 -31.45 -13.78 12.51
C ASN A 80 -31.17 -12.91 13.74
N THR A 81 -31.70 -11.70 13.77
CA THR A 81 -31.64 -10.77 14.91
C THR A 81 -32.53 -11.28 16.05
N MET A 82 -32.07 -12.31 16.77
CA MET A 82 -32.61 -12.72 18.07
C MET A 82 -31.60 -12.43 19.18
N ALA A 83 -31.36 -11.15 19.45
CA ALA A 83 -30.76 -10.57 20.66
C ALA A 83 -30.68 -9.05 20.39
N THR A 84 -31.31 -8.13 21.11
CA THR A 84 -31.71 -8.09 22.52
C THR A 84 -32.84 -7.06 22.65
N LYS A 85 -33.80 -7.35 23.53
CA LYS A 85 -34.89 -6.45 23.95
C LYS A 85 -34.42 -5.52 25.07
#